data_AF-A0A550CK30-F1
#
_entry.id   AF-A0A550CK30-F1
#
_cell.length_a   1.000
_cell.length_b   1.000
_cell.length_c   1.000
_cell.angle_alpha   90.00
_cell.angle_beta   90.00
_cell.angle_gamma   90.00
#
_symmetry.space_group_name_H-M   'P 1'
#
loop_
_entity.id
_entity.type
_entity.pdbx_description
1 polymer ?
#
loop_
_entity_poly.entity_id
_entity_poly.type
_entity_poly.pdbx_seq_one_letter_code
_entity_poly.pdbx_strand_id
1 'polypeptide(L)'
;MQAVLSFFYKQYKRKKRVRGANAVPLTPEQEEEEQLEHAATPEEDELADAMAADAAEEAASVPAARLEDDAHQTNTVRDQAIREMCAKGVTFSASQEKQALGVMPKVSGLARRVHDSSSVLKPAFERIVASTPGLPSDRKALTRLVKTRWNSEYACLDDHLELRVAVEKLTSEFSMSLGAYRLTEPQWRLAGELCDVLGIFVPITEYFSRKETPLVMEVLERLEDVIGALKLARDTTNSFPPLSPVTRVAAHAGFLVGTKYMELLKQCEVYQIAIVLSPDRKLQWFKTRNYSAADIDAIRERVVARWEASY
;
A
#
# COMPACT_ATOMS: atom_id res chain seq x y z
N MET A 1 -5.24 -0.79 1.04
CA MET A 1 -3.78 -0.86 0.87
C MET A 1 -3.24 0.18 -0.11
N GLN A 2 -3.69 0.23 -1.37
CA GLN A 2 -3.14 1.15 -2.38
C GLN A 2 -3.14 2.64 -1.99
N ALA A 3 -4.19 3.12 -1.32
CA ALA A 3 -4.22 4.50 -0.80
C ALA A 3 -3.07 4.81 0.17
N VAL A 4 -2.69 3.86 1.03
CA VAL A 4 -1.54 3.98 1.94
C VAL A 4 -0.24 3.98 1.13
N LEU A 5 -0.08 3.01 0.23
CA LEU A 5 1.11 2.83 -0.60
C LEU A 5 1.41 4.02 -1.50
N SER A 6 0.39 4.81 -1.88
CA SER A 6 0.57 6.04 -2.66
C SER A 6 1.57 7.02 -2.03
N PHE A 7 1.75 7.00 -0.70
CA PHE A 7 2.72 7.83 0.04
C PHE A 7 4.15 7.34 -0.02
N PHE A 8 4.37 6.12 -0.52
CA PHE A 8 5.66 5.45 -0.51
C PHE A 8 6.15 5.02 -1.90
N TYR A 9 5.36 5.27 -2.94
CA TYR A 9 5.75 5.10 -4.34
C TYR A 9 5.77 6.45 -5.05
N LYS A 10 6.89 6.75 -5.71
CA LYS A 10 6.98 7.90 -6.63
C LYS A 10 5.99 7.70 -7.79
N GLN A 11 5.03 8.62 -7.92
CA GLN A 11 4.09 8.65 -9.04
C GLN A 11 4.85 9.12 -10.28
N TYR A 12 5.43 8.21 -11.05
CA TYR A 12 5.99 8.58 -12.35
C TYR A 12 4.84 8.94 -13.28
N LYS A 13 4.69 10.23 -13.61
CA LYS A 13 3.92 10.64 -14.78
C LYS A 13 4.57 9.93 -15.96
N ARG A 14 3.81 9.06 -16.65
CA ARG A 14 4.27 8.40 -17.88
C ARG A 14 4.80 9.50 -18.81
N LYS A 15 6.12 9.53 -19.07
CA LYS A 15 6.65 10.29 -20.20
C LYS A 15 5.95 9.73 -21.43
N LYS A 16 5.03 10.52 -22.00
CA LYS A 16 4.41 10.21 -23.28
C LYS A 16 5.58 10.22 -24.26
N ARG A 17 6.07 9.05 -24.63
CA ARG A 17 7.20 8.91 -25.55
C ARG A 17 6.69 9.40 -26.90
N VAL A 18 6.84 10.70 -27.18
CA VAL A 18 6.44 11.31 -28.45
C VAL A 18 7.35 10.74 -29.51
N ARG A 19 6.88 9.68 -30.18
CA ARG A 19 7.52 9.14 -31.36
C ARG A 19 6.80 9.73 -32.56
N GLY A 20 7.27 10.88 -33.04
CA GLY A 20 6.80 11.45 -34.30
C GLY A 20 6.90 12.97 -34.38
N ALA A 21 7.62 13.43 -35.40
CA ALA A 21 7.91 14.74 -36.00
C ALA A 21 6.98 15.97 -35.82
N ASN A 22 6.01 16.02 -34.90
CA ASN A 22 5.21 17.21 -34.61
C ASN A 22 5.14 17.42 -33.10
N ALA A 23 6.18 17.98 -32.50
CA ALA A 23 6.16 18.48 -31.13
C ALA A 23 5.85 19.99 -31.16
N VAL A 24 4.80 20.41 -30.44
CA VAL A 24 4.58 21.81 -30.11
C VAL A 24 5.70 22.22 -29.12
N PRO A 25 6.42 23.33 -29.35
CA PRO A 25 7.47 23.76 -28.42
C PRO A 25 6.89 24.03 -27.04
N LEU A 26 7.54 23.54 -25.99
CA LEU A 26 7.23 23.88 -24.61
C LEU A 26 7.52 25.36 -24.36
N THR A 27 6.75 25.97 -23.46
CA THR A 27 7.00 27.35 -23.05
C THR A 27 8.21 27.42 -22.11
N PRO A 28 8.95 28.54 -22.04
CA PRO A 28 10.14 28.67 -21.19
C PRO A 28 9.87 28.38 -19.71
N GLU A 29 8.66 28.67 -19.24
CA GLU A 29 8.22 28.37 -17.87
C GLU A 29 8.04 26.85 -17.62
N GLN A 30 7.62 26.10 -18.65
CA GLN A 30 7.54 24.63 -18.60
C GLN A 30 8.91 23.96 -18.74
N GLU A 31 9.83 24.59 -19.47
CA GLU A 31 11.23 24.15 -19.56
C GLU A 31 11.97 24.41 -18.23
N GLU A 32 11.69 25.51 -17.52
CA GLU A 32 12.25 25.77 -16.19
C GLU A 32 11.68 24.83 -15.12
N GLU A 33 10.37 24.51 -15.13
CA GLU A 33 9.78 23.50 -14.23
C GLU A 33 10.33 22.07 -14.49
N GLU A 34 10.52 21.67 -15.77
CA GLU A 34 11.17 20.38 -16.09
C GLU A 34 12.67 20.36 -15.76
N GLN A 35 13.39 21.49 -15.89
CA GLN A 35 14.82 21.56 -15.58
C GLN A 35 15.11 21.59 -14.07
N LEU A 36 14.24 22.21 -13.26
CA LEU A 36 14.36 22.21 -11.79
C LEU A 36 14.00 20.85 -11.15
N GLU A 37 13.17 20.02 -11.79
CA GLU A 37 12.86 18.66 -11.33
C GLU A 37 13.91 17.59 -11.75
N HIS A 38 14.90 17.92 -12.59
CA HIS A 38 15.68 16.89 -13.31
C HIS A 38 17.21 17.00 -13.27
N ALA A 39 17.78 17.48 -12.17
CA ALA A 39 19.13 17.03 -11.81
C ALA A 39 19.07 15.64 -11.16
N ALA A 40 18.56 14.64 -11.89
CA ALA A 40 18.54 13.26 -11.44
C ALA A 40 19.99 12.77 -11.33
N THR A 41 20.34 12.19 -10.18
CA THR A 41 21.63 11.50 -10.07
C THR A 41 21.57 10.20 -10.89
N PRO A 42 22.71 9.65 -11.34
CA PRO A 42 22.74 8.35 -12.03
C PRO A 42 22.03 7.23 -11.24
N GLU A 43 22.02 7.35 -9.92
CA GLU A 43 21.29 6.46 -9.00
C GLU A 43 19.76 6.64 -9.06
N GLU A 44 19.27 7.87 -9.26
CA GLU A 44 17.84 8.14 -9.46
C GLU A 44 17.35 7.66 -10.84
N ASP A 45 18.20 7.71 -11.87
CA ASP A 45 17.90 7.17 -13.21
C ASP A 45 17.76 5.65 -13.21
N GLU A 46 18.66 4.93 -12.53
CA GLU A 46 18.58 3.46 -12.41
C GLU A 46 17.31 3.01 -11.66
N LEU A 47 16.90 3.78 -10.64
CA LEU A 47 15.65 3.56 -9.93
C LEU A 47 14.43 3.83 -10.83
N ALA A 48 14.51 4.87 -11.67
CA ALA A 48 13.46 5.22 -12.63
C ALA A 48 13.27 4.11 -13.68
N ASP A 49 14.36 3.54 -14.20
CA ASP A 49 14.32 2.44 -15.15
C ASP A 49 13.71 1.17 -14.54
N ALA A 50 14.07 0.83 -13.29
CA ALA A 50 13.46 -0.29 -12.58
C ALA A 50 11.94 -0.10 -12.38
N MET A 51 11.52 1.11 -12.01
CA MET A 51 10.10 1.44 -11.87
C MET A 51 9.35 1.46 -13.21
N ALA A 52 10.00 1.91 -14.29
CA ALA A 52 9.42 1.86 -15.63
C ALA A 52 9.21 0.42 -16.11
N ALA A 53 10.15 -0.48 -15.81
CA ALA A 53 10.01 -1.91 -16.08
C ALA A 53 8.85 -2.53 -15.29
N ASP A 54 8.69 -2.19 -14.02
CA ASP A 54 7.54 -2.60 -13.20
C ASP A 54 6.23 -2.07 -13.81
N ALA A 55 6.17 -0.80 -14.21
CA ALA A 55 4.98 -0.19 -14.81
C ALA A 55 4.60 -0.84 -16.16
N ALA A 56 5.58 -1.31 -16.93
CA ALA A 56 5.36 -2.04 -18.17
C ALA A 56 4.77 -3.44 -17.92
N GLU A 57 5.26 -4.16 -16.90
CA GLU A 57 4.73 -5.49 -16.49
C GLU A 57 3.27 -5.40 -16.02
N GLU A 58 2.91 -4.31 -15.34
CA GLU A 58 1.53 -4.04 -14.92
C GLU A 58 0.61 -3.71 -16.10
N ALA A 59 1.07 -2.86 -17.02
CA ALA A 59 0.31 -2.51 -18.22
C ALA A 59 0.06 -3.73 -19.13
N ALA A 60 0.91 -4.76 -19.05
CA ALA A 60 0.70 -6.02 -19.77
C ALA A 60 -0.35 -6.92 -19.11
N SER A 61 -0.62 -6.75 -17.82
CA SER A 61 -1.52 -7.62 -17.03
C SER A 61 -2.87 -6.99 -16.68
N VAL A 62 -2.99 -5.65 -16.74
CA VAL A 62 -4.21 -4.91 -16.38
C VAL A 62 -4.60 -3.94 -17.51
N PRO A 63 -5.89 -3.85 -17.89
CA PRO A 63 -6.36 -2.90 -18.90
C PRO A 63 -6.00 -1.45 -18.55
N ALA A 64 -5.52 -0.68 -19.52
CA ALA A 64 -5.07 0.69 -19.32
C ALA A 64 -6.12 1.61 -18.67
N ALA A 65 -7.39 1.51 -19.08
CA ALA A 65 -8.48 2.30 -18.50
C ALA A 65 -8.65 2.05 -17.00
N ARG A 66 -8.51 0.80 -16.56
CA ARG A 66 -8.62 0.43 -15.14
C ARG A 66 -7.46 0.99 -14.32
N LEU A 67 -6.25 0.99 -14.89
CA LEU A 67 -5.07 1.58 -14.24
C LEU A 67 -5.20 3.09 -14.07
N GLU A 68 -5.76 3.79 -15.06
CA GLU A 68 -5.98 5.24 -15.01
C GLU A 68 -7.04 5.62 -13.97
N ASP A 69 -8.16 4.89 -13.92
CA ASP A 69 -9.22 5.09 -12.93
C ASP A 69 -8.70 4.84 -11.50
N ASP A 70 -7.99 3.72 -11.27
CA ASP A 70 -7.43 3.36 -9.97
C ASP A 70 -6.39 4.42 -9.50
N ALA A 71 -5.55 4.91 -10.42
CA ALA A 71 -4.57 5.96 -10.11
C ALA A 71 -5.24 7.30 -9.79
N HIS A 72 -6.26 7.70 -10.56
CA HIS A 72 -7.02 8.93 -10.30
C HIS A 72 -7.71 8.88 -8.93
N GLN A 73 -8.37 7.76 -8.61
CA GLN A 73 -9.04 7.59 -7.33
C GLN A 73 -8.02 7.61 -6.17
N THR A 74 -6.86 6.98 -6.35
CA THR A 74 -5.80 6.96 -5.35
C THR A 74 -5.24 8.37 -5.08
N ASN A 75 -4.97 9.15 -6.13
CA ASN A 75 -4.49 10.53 -5.99
C ASN A 75 -5.53 11.44 -5.35
N THR A 76 -6.79 11.32 -5.74
CA THR A 76 -7.89 12.09 -5.14
C THR A 76 -7.98 11.85 -3.62
N VAL A 77 -7.88 10.58 -3.20
CA VAL A 77 -7.90 10.22 -1.78
C VAL A 77 -6.64 10.69 -1.06
N ARG A 78 -5.47 10.59 -1.69
CA ARG A 78 -4.21 11.11 -1.14
C ARG A 78 -4.35 12.60 -0.80
N ASP A 79 -4.82 13.41 -1.76
CA ASP A 79 -4.97 14.86 -1.59
C ASP A 79 -6.02 15.20 -0.54
N GLN A 80 -7.11 14.45 -0.49
CA GLN A 80 -8.10 14.56 0.59
C GLN A 80 -7.48 14.27 1.95
N ALA A 81 -6.70 13.19 2.07
CA ALA A 81 -6.08 12.81 3.33
C ALA A 81 -5.08 13.86 3.84
N ILE A 82 -4.26 14.43 2.94
CA ILE A 82 -3.33 15.51 3.26
C ILE A 82 -4.10 16.72 3.79
N ARG A 83 -5.15 17.16 3.08
CA ARG A 83 -5.97 18.32 3.49
C ARG A 83 -6.63 18.12 4.86
N GLU A 84 -7.27 16.97 5.08
CA GLU A 84 -7.96 16.70 6.34
C GLU A 84 -7.02 16.55 7.54
N MET A 85 -5.84 15.95 7.33
CA MET A 85 -4.84 15.82 8.40
C MET A 85 -4.10 17.12 8.67
N CYS A 86 -3.88 17.95 7.65
CA CYS A 86 -3.37 19.30 7.81
C CYS A 86 -4.31 20.13 8.69
N ALA A 87 -5.64 20.04 8.49
CA ALA A 87 -6.63 20.69 9.35
C ALA A 87 -6.61 20.20 10.80
N LYS A 88 -6.07 18.99 11.05
CA LYS A 88 -5.85 18.41 12.39
C LYS A 88 -4.45 18.69 12.95
N GLY A 89 -3.66 19.54 12.30
CA GLY A 89 -2.32 19.92 12.72
C GLY A 89 -1.22 18.89 12.41
N VAL A 90 -1.49 17.90 11.56
CA VAL A 90 -0.50 16.91 11.12
C VAL A 90 -0.04 17.24 9.71
N THR A 91 1.19 17.72 9.59
CA THR A 91 1.82 18.11 8.32
C THR A 91 3.21 17.50 8.19
N PHE A 92 3.70 17.37 6.96
CA PHE A 92 5.08 16.96 6.67
C PHE A 92 5.69 17.89 5.61
N SER A 93 7.01 18.00 5.62
CA SER A 93 7.77 18.76 4.64
C SER A 93 7.98 17.98 3.34
N ALA A 94 8.31 18.69 2.25
CA ALA A 94 8.67 18.09 0.97
C ALA A 94 9.87 17.10 1.09
N SER A 95 10.80 17.35 2.02
CA SER A 95 11.91 16.44 2.29
C SER A 95 11.44 15.11 2.89
N GLN A 96 10.52 15.14 3.86
CA GLN A 96 9.91 13.95 4.44
C GLN A 96 9.09 13.17 3.40
N GLU A 97 8.37 13.89 2.53
CA GLU A 97 7.65 13.28 1.42
C GLU A 97 8.61 12.60 0.43
N LYS A 98 9.68 13.28 -0.01
CA LYS A 98 10.70 12.68 -0.89
C LYS A 98 11.32 11.44 -0.26
N GLN A 99 11.60 11.46 1.05
CA GLN A 99 12.13 10.29 1.76
C GLN A 99 11.15 9.11 1.71
N ALA A 100 9.87 9.34 2.00
CA ALA A 100 8.83 8.32 1.99
C ALA A 100 8.61 7.73 0.59
N LEU A 101 8.48 8.58 -0.44
CA LEU A 101 8.31 8.18 -1.84
C LEU A 101 9.47 7.34 -2.38
N GLY A 102 10.64 7.42 -1.76
CA GLY A 102 11.81 6.63 -2.12
C GLY A 102 11.92 5.27 -1.41
N VAL A 103 11.05 4.96 -0.42
CA VAL A 103 11.15 3.72 0.36
C VAL A 103 10.82 2.50 -0.50
N MET A 104 9.60 2.39 -1.02
CA MET A 104 9.19 1.19 -1.75
C MET A 104 9.98 0.97 -3.04
N PRO A 105 10.28 1.99 -3.87
CA PRO A 105 11.12 1.81 -5.06
C PRO A 105 12.50 1.20 -4.78
N LYS A 106 13.13 1.60 -3.67
CA LYS A 106 14.43 1.04 -3.26
C LYS A 106 14.29 -0.41 -2.78
N VAL A 107 13.27 -0.67 -1.95
CA VAL A 107 12.98 -1.99 -1.40
C VAL A 107 12.64 -3.00 -2.50
N SER A 108 11.65 -2.69 -3.34
CA SER A 108 11.19 -3.57 -4.41
C SER A 108 12.23 -3.70 -5.53
N GLY A 109 12.91 -2.60 -5.85
CA GLY A 109 13.98 -2.57 -6.85
C GLY A 109 15.16 -3.46 -6.44
N LEU A 110 15.59 -3.43 -5.18
CA LEU A 110 16.64 -4.32 -4.70
C LEU A 110 16.21 -5.79 -4.77
N ALA A 111 15.02 -6.11 -4.27
CA ALA A 111 14.51 -7.48 -4.26
C ALA A 111 14.45 -8.04 -5.69
N ARG A 112 13.97 -7.24 -6.65
CA ARG A 112 13.96 -7.60 -8.07
C ARG A 112 15.38 -7.83 -8.61
N ARG A 113 16.31 -6.90 -8.36
CA ARG A 113 17.66 -6.98 -8.91
C ARG A 113 18.45 -8.16 -8.36
N VAL A 114 18.31 -8.45 -7.06
CA VAL A 114 18.87 -9.66 -6.44
C VAL A 114 18.26 -10.90 -7.06
N HIS A 115 16.94 -10.95 -7.23
CA HIS A 115 16.25 -12.09 -7.81
C HIS A 115 16.64 -12.36 -9.27
N ASP A 116 16.70 -11.32 -10.10
CA ASP A 116 16.96 -11.43 -11.55
C ASP A 116 18.44 -11.73 -11.85
N SER A 117 19.36 -11.33 -10.97
CA SER A 117 20.78 -11.67 -11.04
C SER A 117 21.08 -13.00 -10.34
N SER A 118 20.63 -14.09 -10.96
CA SER A 118 20.72 -15.45 -10.42
C SER A 118 22.13 -15.99 -10.24
N SER A 119 23.12 -15.44 -10.96
CA SER A 119 24.51 -15.90 -10.98
C SER A 119 25.46 -15.10 -10.09
N VAL A 120 25.14 -13.83 -9.80
CA VAL A 120 26.06 -12.92 -9.09
C VAL A 120 25.44 -12.42 -7.79
N LEU A 121 24.35 -11.64 -7.86
CA LEU A 121 23.81 -10.99 -6.67
C LEU A 121 23.06 -11.96 -5.76
N LYS A 122 22.28 -12.88 -6.33
CA LYS A 122 21.55 -13.87 -5.53
C LYS A 122 22.49 -14.75 -4.69
N PRO A 123 23.53 -15.42 -5.26
CA PRO A 123 24.45 -16.22 -4.45
C PRO A 123 25.29 -15.38 -3.49
N ALA A 124 25.61 -14.12 -3.84
CA ALA A 124 26.31 -13.21 -2.95
C ALA A 124 25.46 -12.86 -1.73
N PHE A 125 24.19 -12.51 -1.94
CA PHE A 125 23.25 -12.22 -0.86
C PHE A 125 23.03 -13.44 0.05
N GLU A 126 22.82 -14.62 -0.52
CA GLU A 126 22.68 -15.87 0.24
C GLU A 126 23.93 -16.14 1.12
N ARG A 127 25.13 -15.85 0.62
CA ARG A 127 26.39 -15.97 1.39
C ARG A 127 26.46 -14.94 2.52
N ILE A 128 26.05 -13.70 2.28
CA ILE A 128 25.99 -12.65 3.30
C ILE A 128 25.00 -13.02 4.40
N VAL A 129 23.82 -13.52 4.03
CA VAL A 129 22.80 -13.99 4.97
C VAL A 129 23.34 -15.15 5.82
N ALA A 130 23.91 -16.18 5.18
CA ALA A 130 24.47 -17.34 5.88
C ALA A 130 25.64 -17.00 6.83
N SER A 131 26.38 -15.93 6.54
CA SER A 131 27.50 -15.46 7.37
C SER A 131 27.12 -14.39 8.39
N THR A 132 25.84 -14.00 8.45
CA THR A 132 25.35 -13.00 9.41
C THR A 132 24.77 -13.70 10.64
N PRO A 133 25.44 -13.66 11.80
CA PRO A 133 24.94 -14.29 13.01
C PRO A 133 23.74 -13.52 13.58
N GLY A 134 22.84 -14.23 14.26
CA GLY A 134 21.73 -13.62 15.00
C GLY A 134 20.59 -13.09 14.12
N LEU A 135 20.43 -13.61 12.89
CA LEU A 135 19.24 -13.32 12.10
C LEU A 135 17.99 -13.85 12.82
N PRO A 136 16.89 -13.08 12.88
CA PRO A 136 15.66 -13.50 13.57
C PRO A 136 14.97 -14.73 12.98
N SER A 137 15.39 -15.18 11.79
CA SER A 137 14.57 -15.93 10.86
C SER A 137 15.42 -16.77 9.90
N ASP A 138 14.86 -17.89 9.43
CA ASP A 138 15.48 -18.79 8.45
C ASP A 138 15.39 -18.26 7.00
N ARG A 139 14.95 -17.01 6.81
CA ARG A 139 14.82 -16.38 5.48
C ARG A 139 16.18 -16.24 4.81
N LYS A 140 16.25 -16.70 3.56
CA LYS A 140 17.49 -16.74 2.74
C LYS A 140 17.49 -15.77 1.56
N ALA A 141 16.35 -15.17 1.26
CA ALA A 141 16.16 -14.33 0.09
C ALA A 141 15.15 -13.22 0.37
N LEU A 142 15.21 -12.15 -0.43
CA LEU A 142 14.20 -11.11 -0.47
C LEU A 142 13.04 -11.55 -1.35
N THR A 143 11.81 -11.47 -0.84
CA THR A 143 10.60 -11.73 -1.61
C THR A 143 10.47 -10.70 -2.72
N ARG A 144 10.38 -11.18 -3.97
CA ARG A 144 10.08 -10.32 -5.12
C ARG A 144 8.64 -9.81 -5.03
N LEU A 145 8.45 -8.52 -5.27
CA LEU A 145 7.13 -7.91 -5.40
C LEU A 145 6.33 -8.58 -6.54
N VAL A 146 5.07 -8.89 -6.29
CA VAL A 146 4.14 -9.43 -7.30
C VAL A 146 2.89 -8.58 -7.29
N LYS A 147 2.77 -7.69 -8.28
CA LYS A 147 1.70 -6.67 -8.35
C LYS A 147 0.27 -7.22 -8.21
N THR A 148 0.02 -8.43 -8.67
CA THR A 148 -1.31 -9.07 -8.58
C THR A 148 -1.61 -9.69 -7.21
N ARG A 149 -0.63 -9.74 -6.29
CA ARG A 149 -0.78 -10.35 -4.95
C ARG A 149 -0.82 -9.26 -3.88
N TRP A 150 -1.95 -9.17 -3.20
CA TRP A 150 -2.22 -8.12 -2.20
C TRP A 150 -1.20 -8.00 -1.07
N ASN A 151 -0.55 -9.10 -0.67
CA ASN A 151 0.39 -9.09 0.45
C ASN A 151 1.86 -9.03 0.00
N SER A 152 2.14 -8.84 -1.30
CA SER A 152 3.51 -8.89 -1.81
C SER A 152 4.35 -7.71 -1.36
N GLU A 153 3.76 -6.51 -1.25
CA GLU A 153 4.39 -5.31 -0.74
C GLU A 153 4.81 -5.50 0.72
N TYR A 154 3.90 -6.05 1.53
CA TYR A 154 4.18 -6.38 2.93
C TYR A 154 5.32 -7.39 3.02
N ALA A 155 5.24 -8.53 2.32
CA ALA A 155 6.26 -9.58 2.39
C ALA A 155 7.64 -9.08 1.90
N CYS A 156 7.68 -8.30 0.83
CA CYS A 156 8.90 -7.70 0.30
C CYS A 156 9.54 -6.75 1.33
N LEU A 157 8.73 -5.95 2.02
CA LEU A 157 9.20 -4.99 3.03
C LEU A 157 9.64 -5.67 4.32
N ASP A 158 8.87 -6.66 4.78
CA ASP A 158 9.13 -7.46 5.97
C ASP A 158 10.46 -8.23 5.84
N ASP A 159 10.71 -8.88 4.70
CA ASP A 159 12.00 -9.51 4.40
C ASP A 159 13.15 -8.51 4.42
N HIS A 160 12.92 -7.31 3.89
CA HIS A 160 13.94 -6.25 3.82
C HIS A 160 14.33 -5.76 5.22
N LEU A 161 13.35 -5.68 6.13
CA LEU A 161 13.56 -5.28 7.53
C LEU A 161 14.22 -6.39 8.33
N GLU A 162 13.75 -7.65 8.22
CA GLU A 162 14.37 -8.78 8.91
C GLU A 162 15.82 -9.00 8.48
N LEU A 163 16.11 -8.84 7.18
CA LEU A 163 17.44 -9.01 6.60
C LEU A 163 18.23 -7.69 6.51
N ARG A 164 17.88 -6.67 7.30
CA ARG A 164 18.50 -5.33 7.25
C ARG A 164 20.03 -5.38 7.23
N VAL A 165 20.65 -6.16 8.10
CA VAL A 165 22.12 -6.27 8.18
C VAL A 165 22.71 -6.82 6.87
N ALA A 166 22.05 -7.80 6.25
CA ALA A 166 22.49 -8.36 4.99
C ALA A 166 22.27 -7.38 3.83
N VAL A 167 21.14 -6.66 3.83
CA VAL A 167 20.82 -5.61 2.85
C VAL A 167 21.84 -4.47 2.93
N GLU A 168 22.17 -3.98 4.12
CA GLU A 168 23.16 -2.92 4.31
C GLU A 168 24.55 -3.34 3.85
N LYS A 169 24.97 -4.59 4.13
CA LYS A 169 26.25 -5.12 3.62
C LYS A 169 26.26 -5.18 2.09
N LEU A 170 25.22 -5.75 1.49
CA LEU A 170 25.12 -5.90 0.03
C LEU A 170 25.11 -4.54 -0.69
N THR A 171 24.33 -3.57 -0.18
CA THR A 171 24.19 -2.24 -0.80
C THR A 171 25.37 -1.32 -0.54
N SER A 172 26.20 -1.60 0.48
CA SER A 172 27.43 -0.86 0.76
C SER A 172 28.63 -1.35 -0.06
N GLU A 173 28.50 -2.50 -0.74
CA GLU A 173 29.58 -3.07 -1.54
C GLU A 173 29.68 -2.37 -2.91
N PHE A 174 30.69 -1.51 -3.06
CA PHE A 174 30.88 -0.66 -4.24
C PHE A 174 31.00 -1.47 -5.55
N SER A 175 31.56 -2.68 -5.50
CA SER A 175 31.72 -3.56 -6.67
C SER A 175 30.38 -4.04 -7.25
N MET A 176 29.30 -4.01 -6.48
CA MET A 176 28.00 -4.52 -6.90
C MET A 176 27.09 -3.47 -7.53
N SER A 177 27.46 -2.18 -7.52
CA SER A 177 26.66 -1.07 -8.07
C SER A 177 25.21 -1.06 -7.54
N LEU A 178 25.04 -1.20 -6.22
CA LEU A 178 23.72 -1.25 -5.55
C LEU A 178 23.44 -0.04 -4.64
N GLY A 179 24.27 1.02 -4.73
CA GLY A 179 24.17 2.21 -3.90
C GLY A 179 22.81 2.92 -3.98
N ALA A 180 22.21 2.94 -5.18
CA ALA A 180 20.89 3.53 -5.44
C ALA A 180 19.77 2.94 -4.57
N TYR A 181 19.88 1.65 -4.21
CA TYR A 181 18.88 0.94 -3.42
C TYR A 181 19.09 1.08 -1.91
N ARG A 182 20.17 1.72 -1.48
CA ARG A 182 20.48 1.88 -0.06
C ARG A 182 19.45 2.80 0.62
N LEU A 183 18.80 2.29 1.66
CA LEU A 183 17.93 3.11 2.52
C LEU A 183 18.78 3.95 3.47
N THR A 184 18.38 5.21 3.66
CA THR A 184 18.91 6.07 4.72
C THR A 184 18.28 5.70 6.07
N GLU A 185 18.86 6.11 7.21
CA GLU A 185 18.27 5.81 8.53
C GLU A 185 16.81 6.30 8.67
N PRO A 186 16.44 7.52 8.21
CA PRO A 186 15.04 7.93 8.18
C PRO A 186 14.16 7.01 7.32
N GLN A 187 14.67 6.53 6.18
CA GLN A 187 13.93 5.61 5.31
C GLN A 187 13.75 4.23 5.94
N TRP A 188 14.74 3.72 6.70
CA TRP A 188 14.58 2.50 7.48
C TRP A 188 13.47 2.62 8.54
N ARG A 189 13.39 3.77 9.23
CA ARG A 189 12.31 4.04 10.16
C ARG A 189 10.94 4.06 9.46
N LEU A 190 10.86 4.78 8.34
CA LEU A 190 9.64 4.84 7.52
C LEU A 190 9.25 3.47 6.95
N ALA A 191 10.22 2.63 6.59
CA ALA A 191 9.98 1.25 6.15
C ALA A 191 9.36 0.41 7.27
N GLY A 192 9.86 0.51 8.50
CA GLY A 192 9.27 -0.15 9.67
C GLY A 192 7.83 0.31 9.92
N GLU A 193 7.62 1.63 9.98
CA GLU A 193 6.29 2.21 10.16
C GLU A 193 5.29 1.80 9.06
N LEU A 194 5.74 1.77 7.80
CA LEU A 194 4.93 1.29 6.69
C LEU A 194 4.62 -0.21 6.83
N CYS A 195 5.58 -1.04 7.24
CA CYS A 195 5.38 -2.46 7.45
C CYS A 195 4.28 -2.72 8.49
N ASP A 196 4.33 -2.01 9.62
CA ASP A 196 3.30 -2.09 10.66
C ASP A 196 1.91 -1.71 10.13
N VAL A 197 1.80 -0.63 9.35
CA VAL A 197 0.52 -0.20 8.77
C VAL A 197 0.03 -1.18 7.70
N LEU A 198 0.91 -1.74 6.88
CA LEU A 198 0.54 -2.77 5.91
C LEU A 198 0.13 -4.08 6.60
N GLY A 199 0.74 -4.39 7.75
CA GLY A 199 0.40 -5.53 8.59
C GLY A 199 -1.06 -5.55 9.06
N ILE A 200 -1.71 -4.38 9.17
CA ILE A 200 -3.15 -4.27 9.47
C ILE A 200 -4.01 -5.03 8.44
N PHE A 201 -3.59 -5.05 7.18
CA PHE A 201 -4.34 -5.70 6.10
C PHE A 201 -4.06 -7.20 5.99
N VAL A 202 -2.93 -7.71 6.50
CA VAL A 202 -2.51 -9.10 6.29
C VAL A 202 -3.52 -10.11 6.84
N PRO A 203 -4.04 -10.00 8.07
CA PRO A 203 -4.99 -10.98 8.60
C PRO A 203 -6.27 -11.08 7.78
N ILE A 204 -6.78 -9.94 7.28
CA ILE A 204 -8.02 -9.91 6.50
C ILE A 204 -7.79 -10.49 5.10
N THR A 205 -6.69 -10.13 4.42
CA THR A 205 -6.40 -10.60 3.07
C THR A 205 -6.07 -12.10 3.05
N GLU A 206 -5.34 -12.60 4.04
CA GLU A 206 -5.09 -14.04 4.20
C GLU A 206 -6.38 -14.80 4.49
N TYR A 207 -7.26 -14.25 5.31
CA TYR A 207 -8.55 -14.87 5.61
C TYR A 207 -9.40 -15.02 4.35
N PHE A 208 -9.55 -13.95 3.57
CA PHE A 208 -10.34 -13.96 2.33
C PHE A 208 -9.66 -14.70 1.17
N SER A 209 -8.38 -15.05 1.29
CA SER A 209 -7.67 -15.88 0.31
C SER A 209 -7.89 -17.38 0.51
N ARG A 210 -8.54 -17.81 1.60
CA ARG A 210 -8.85 -19.22 1.87
C ARG A 210 -10.01 -19.69 0.99
N LYS A 211 -9.84 -20.84 0.33
CA LYS A 211 -10.77 -21.34 -0.69
C LYS A 211 -12.20 -21.64 -0.19
N GLU A 212 -12.41 -21.85 1.11
CA GLU A 212 -13.67 -22.43 1.63
C GLU A 212 -14.14 -21.79 2.96
N THR A 213 -13.55 -20.69 3.39
CA THR A 213 -13.77 -20.14 4.75
C THR A 213 -14.55 -18.82 4.82
N PRO A 214 -14.41 -17.84 3.90
CA PRO A 214 -14.95 -16.52 4.16
C PRO A 214 -16.47 -16.47 4.03
N LEU A 215 -17.17 -16.23 5.15
CA LEU A 215 -18.60 -16.00 5.14
C LEU A 215 -18.89 -14.54 4.79
N VAL A 216 -19.89 -14.30 3.93
CA VAL A 216 -20.28 -12.94 3.50
C VAL A 216 -20.56 -12.02 4.69
N MET A 217 -21.17 -12.55 5.74
CA MET A 217 -21.48 -11.76 6.94
C MET A 217 -20.23 -11.29 7.71
N GLU A 218 -19.09 -11.97 7.61
CA GLU A 218 -17.87 -11.60 8.34
C GLU A 218 -17.14 -10.42 7.71
N VAL A 219 -17.42 -10.11 6.45
CA VAL A 219 -16.78 -9.01 5.71
C VAL A 219 -16.93 -7.67 6.44
N LEU A 220 -18.14 -7.36 6.93
CA LEU A 220 -18.39 -6.09 7.61
C LEU A 220 -17.58 -5.97 8.90
N GLU A 221 -17.53 -7.03 9.71
CA GLU A 221 -16.82 -7.02 10.98
C GLU A 221 -15.30 -6.87 10.79
N ARG A 222 -14.75 -7.65 9.85
CA ARG A 222 -13.31 -7.58 9.56
C ARG A 222 -12.92 -6.24 8.94
N LEU A 223 -13.80 -5.63 8.15
CA LEU A 223 -13.56 -4.29 7.63
C LEU A 223 -13.64 -3.22 8.75
N GLU A 224 -14.57 -3.38 9.71
CA GLU A 224 -14.61 -2.55 10.93
C GLU A 224 -13.28 -2.64 11.70
N ASP A 225 -12.72 -3.83 11.86
CA ASP A 225 -11.42 -4.04 12.53
C ASP A 225 -10.29 -3.29 11.81
N VAL A 226 -10.22 -3.40 10.48
CA VAL A 226 -9.21 -2.70 9.66
C VAL A 226 -9.36 -1.18 9.76
N ILE A 227 -10.59 -0.67 9.66
CA ILE A 227 -10.87 0.76 9.81
C ILE A 227 -10.49 1.25 11.20
N GLY A 228 -10.81 0.48 12.24
CA GLY A 228 -10.44 0.77 13.62
C GLY A 228 -8.93 0.83 13.83
N ALA A 229 -8.19 -0.14 13.30
CA ALA A 229 -6.73 -0.17 13.37
C ALA A 229 -6.08 0.99 12.59
N LEU A 230 -6.57 1.32 11.40
CA LEU A 230 -6.09 2.49 10.63
C LEU A 230 -6.38 3.81 11.34
N LYS A 231 -7.55 3.91 11.97
CA LYS A 231 -7.92 5.06 12.81
C LYS A 231 -6.96 5.19 13.99
N LEU A 232 -6.63 4.07 14.66
CA LEU A 232 -5.64 4.06 15.73
C LEU A 232 -4.28 4.53 15.22
N ALA A 233 -3.76 3.95 14.13
CA ALA A 233 -2.48 4.33 13.54
C ALA A 233 -2.41 5.82 13.16
N ARG A 234 -3.50 6.39 12.64
CA ARG A 234 -3.64 7.83 12.36
C ARG A 234 -3.55 8.68 13.64
N ASP A 235 -4.28 8.26 14.67
CA ASP A 235 -4.41 8.99 15.94
C ASP A 235 -3.26 8.72 16.92
N THR A 236 -2.34 7.82 16.59
CA THR A 236 -1.18 7.50 17.42
C THR A 236 -0.30 8.72 17.67
N THR A 237 -0.49 9.31 18.86
CA THR A 237 0.38 10.35 19.42
C THR A 237 1.18 9.86 20.61
N ASN A 238 0.76 8.74 21.23
CA ASN A 238 1.28 8.26 22.51
C ASN A 238 2.23 7.06 22.37
N SER A 239 2.55 6.61 21.16
CA SER A 239 3.61 5.60 20.97
C SER A 239 4.99 6.25 21.12
N PHE A 240 5.96 5.49 21.62
CA PHE A 240 7.34 5.92 21.73
C PHE A 240 8.24 4.99 20.90
N PRO A 241 8.75 5.43 19.74
CA PRO A 241 8.52 6.73 19.09
C PRO A 241 7.13 6.86 18.45
N PRO A 242 6.61 8.10 18.26
CA PRO A 242 5.38 8.35 17.52
C PRO A 242 5.56 8.03 16.04
N LEU A 243 4.52 7.55 15.37
CA LEU A 243 4.53 7.39 13.91
C LEU A 243 4.81 8.74 13.25
N SER A 244 5.60 8.72 12.18
CA SER A 244 5.88 9.93 11.41
C SER A 244 4.59 10.55 10.85
N PRO A 245 4.57 11.88 10.64
CA PRO A 245 3.41 12.54 10.07
C PRO A 245 3.00 11.95 8.70
N VAL A 246 3.95 11.57 7.85
CA VAL A 246 3.65 10.96 6.53
C VAL A 246 2.91 9.64 6.70
N THR A 247 3.38 8.75 7.59
CA THR A 247 2.71 7.47 7.85
C THR A 247 1.32 7.67 8.43
N ARG A 248 1.13 8.63 9.34
CA ARG A 248 -0.19 8.95 9.91
C ARG A 248 -1.18 9.46 8.85
N VAL A 249 -0.70 10.28 7.92
CA VAL A 249 -1.51 10.75 6.78
C VAL A 249 -1.82 9.59 5.83
N ALA A 250 -0.86 8.71 5.56
CA ALA A 250 -1.08 7.50 4.76
C ALA A 250 -2.12 6.57 5.39
N ALA A 251 -2.06 6.36 6.71
CA ALA A 251 -3.06 5.61 7.46
C ALA A 251 -4.45 6.26 7.36
N HIS A 252 -4.53 7.60 7.40
CA HIS A 252 -5.80 8.33 7.18
C HIS A 252 -6.35 8.13 5.76
N ALA A 253 -5.49 8.10 4.74
CA ALA A 253 -5.91 7.78 3.38
C ALA A 253 -6.51 6.36 3.29
N GLY A 254 -5.88 5.38 3.95
CA GLY A 254 -6.44 4.03 4.11
C GLY A 254 -7.79 4.03 4.82
N PHE A 255 -7.92 4.80 5.90
CA PHE A 255 -9.15 4.97 6.66
C PHE A 255 -10.29 5.54 5.79
N LEU A 256 -10.04 6.60 5.01
CA LEU A 256 -11.03 7.21 4.12
C LEU A 256 -11.59 6.19 3.11
N VAL A 257 -10.70 5.41 2.49
CA VAL A 257 -11.12 4.33 1.58
C VAL A 257 -11.94 3.27 2.30
N GLY A 258 -11.46 2.82 3.47
CA GLY A 258 -12.16 1.83 4.29
C GLY A 258 -13.57 2.29 4.65
N THR A 259 -13.72 3.52 5.15
CA THR A 259 -15.02 4.09 5.51
C THR A 259 -15.95 4.19 4.32
N LYS A 260 -15.46 4.66 3.16
CA LYS A 260 -16.25 4.70 1.92
C LYS A 260 -16.77 3.32 1.54
N TYR A 261 -15.92 2.30 1.54
CA TYR A 261 -16.36 0.93 1.23
C TYR A 261 -17.32 0.39 2.28
N MET A 262 -17.11 0.68 3.57
CA MET A 262 -18.02 0.25 4.62
C MET A 262 -19.43 0.81 4.41
N GLU A 263 -19.57 2.08 4.01
CA GLU A 263 -20.86 2.69 3.68
C GLU A 263 -21.53 1.98 2.49
N LEU A 264 -20.77 1.69 1.43
CA LEU A 264 -21.28 0.97 0.26
C LEU A 264 -21.73 -0.46 0.61
N LEU A 265 -20.95 -1.18 1.42
CA LEU A 265 -21.29 -2.54 1.84
C LEU A 265 -22.52 -2.57 2.74
N LYS A 266 -22.67 -1.58 3.65
CA LYS A 266 -23.86 -1.44 4.50
C LYS A 266 -25.14 -1.19 3.68
N GLN A 267 -25.04 -0.53 2.52
CA GLN A 267 -26.18 -0.27 1.64
C GLN A 267 -26.58 -1.48 0.78
N CYS A 268 -25.67 -2.45 0.61
CA CYS A 268 -25.92 -3.63 -0.18
C CYS A 268 -26.79 -4.65 0.58
N GLU A 269 -27.95 -4.98 0.02
CA GLU A 269 -28.93 -5.88 0.66
C GLU A 269 -28.37 -7.28 0.95
N VAL A 270 -27.41 -7.76 0.16
CA VAL A 270 -26.83 -9.09 0.30
C VAL A 270 -26.17 -9.27 1.66
N TYR A 271 -25.41 -8.27 2.13
CA TYR A 271 -24.77 -8.33 3.44
C TYR A 271 -25.80 -8.27 4.58
N GLN A 272 -26.84 -7.45 4.42
CA GLN A 272 -27.92 -7.35 5.40
C GLN A 272 -28.68 -8.67 5.51
N ILE A 273 -29.10 -9.25 4.39
CA ILE A 273 -29.79 -10.55 4.31
C ILE A 273 -28.92 -11.64 4.93
N ALA A 274 -27.64 -11.74 4.54
CA ALA A 274 -26.72 -12.75 5.07
C ALA A 274 -26.60 -12.67 6.60
N ILE A 275 -26.49 -11.47 7.17
CA ILE A 275 -26.43 -11.25 8.62
C ILE A 275 -27.74 -11.63 9.31
N VAL A 276 -28.89 -11.26 8.74
CA VAL A 276 -30.20 -11.60 9.32
C VAL A 276 -30.46 -13.10 9.31
N LEU A 277 -30.05 -13.80 8.24
CA LEU A 277 -30.19 -15.25 8.10
C LEU A 277 -29.17 -16.04 8.95
N SER A 278 -28.12 -15.38 9.45
CA SER A 278 -27.12 -16.01 10.33
C SER A 278 -27.72 -16.32 11.71
N PRO A 279 -27.76 -17.59 12.15
CA PRO A 279 -28.39 -17.99 13.42
C PRO A 279 -27.85 -17.25 14.65
N ASP A 280 -26.55 -16.99 14.68
CA ASP A 280 -25.85 -16.40 15.83
C ASP A 280 -25.88 -14.86 15.84
N ARG A 281 -26.32 -14.23 14.75
CA ARG A 281 -26.26 -12.76 14.56
C ARG A 281 -27.65 -12.14 14.52
N LYS A 282 -28.45 -12.52 13.52
CA LYS A 282 -29.80 -12.03 13.27
C LYS A 282 -29.90 -10.49 13.39
N LEU A 283 -31.05 -9.99 13.83
CA LEU A 283 -31.24 -8.56 14.12
C LEU A 283 -30.45 -8.08 15.35
N GLN A 284 -30.02 -9.00 16.22
CA GLN A 284 -29.25 -8.64 17.43
C GLN A 284 -27.89 -8.03 17.08
N TRP A 285 -27.28 -8.49 15.99
CA TRP A 285 -26.01 -7.96 15.48
C TRP A 285 -26.04 -6.46 15.21
N PHE A 286 -27.14 -5.96 14.65
CA PHE A 286 -27.35 -4.54 14.38
C PHE A 286 -27.59 -3.74 15.66
N LYS A 287 -28.32 -4.32 16.62
CA LYS A 287 -28.56 -3.71 17.95
C LYS A 287 -27.25 -3.48 18.70
N THR A 288 -26.37 -4.49 18.74
CA THR A 288 -25.06 -4.39 19.42
C THR A 288 -24.13 -3.35 18.78
N ARG A 289 -24.38 -2.97 17.52
CA ARG A 289 -23.64 -1.93 16.78
C ARG A 289 -24.36 -0.59 16.74
N ASN A 290 -25.33 -0.37 17.63
CA ASN A 290 -26.06 0.89 17.80
C ASN A 290 -26.81 1.38 16.54
N TYR A 291 -27.30 0.46 15.70
CA TYR A 291 -28.23 0.85 14.64
C TYR A 291 -29.53 1.36 15.26
N SER A 292 -30.17 2.34 14.62
CA SER A 292 -31.44 2.88 15.13
C SER A 292 -32.55 1.83 15.01
N ALA A 293 -33.57 1.92 15.87
CA ALA A 293 -34.72 1.02 15.80
C ALA A 293 -35.39 1.07 14.41
N ALA A 294 -35.51 2.28 13.83
CA ALA A 294 -36.04 2.49 12.50
C ALA A 294 -35.21 1.79 11.40
N ASP A 295 -33.87 1.84 11.49
CA ASP A 295 -32.99 1.15 10.54
C ASP A 295 -33.13 -0.37 10.64
N ILE A 296 -33.24 -0.90 11.86
CA ILE A 296 -33.38 -2.34 12.11
C ILE A 296 -34.72 -2.84 11.56
N ASP A 297 -35.80 -2.08 11.75
CA ASP A 297 -37.11 -2.40 11.21
C ASP A 297 -37.11 -2.35 9.67
N ALA A 298 -36.50 -1.33 9.07
CA ALA A 298 -36.35 -1.24 7.62
C ALA A 298 -35.52 -2.40 7.04
N ILE A 299 -34.46 -2.85 7.73
CA ILE A 299 -33.70 -4.04 7.34
C ILE A 299 -34.59 -5.28 7.40
N ARG A 300 -35.34 -5.48 8.48
CA ARG A 300 -36.26 -6.61 8.63
C ARG A 300 -37.29 -6.65 7.50
N GLU A 301 -37.96 -5.53 7.23
CA GLU A 301 -38.96 -5.41 6.16
C GLU A 301 -38.36 -5.77 4.80
N ARG A 302 -37.15 -5.27 4.50
CA ARG A 302 -36.45 -5.58 3.25
C ARG A 302 -36.17 -7.07 3.09
N VAL A 303 -35.71 -7.74 4.15
CA VAL A 303 -35.44 -9.19 4.10
C VAL A 303 -36.73 -9.98 3.89
N VAL A 304 -37.82 -9.63 4.57
CA VAL A 304 -39.13 -10.28 4.40
C VAL A 304 -39.66 -10.07 2.99
N ALA A 305 -39.64 -8.83 2.49
CA ALA A 305 -40.10 -8.52 1.13
C ALA A 305 -39.30 -9.27 0.06
N ARG A 306 -37.98 -9.42 0.25
CA ARG A 306 -37.13 -10.19 -0.68
C ARG A 306 -37.48 -11.68 -0.67
N TRP A 307 -37.80 -12.23 0.49
CA TRP A 307 -38.25 -13.61 0.65
C TRP A 307 -39.58 -13.84 -0.08
N GLU A 308 -40.59 -13.03 0.21
CA GLU A 308 -41.94 -13.11 -0.41
C GLU A 308 -41.91 -12.89 -1.92
N ALA A 309 -41.00 -12.07 -2.43
CA ALA A 309 -40.85 -11.86 -3.87
C ALA A 309 -40.17 -13.04 -4.59
N SER A 310 -39.45 -13.91 -3.86
CA SER A 310 -38.63 -14.97 -4.45
C SER A 310 -39.20 -16.39 -4.25
N TYR A 311 -40.10 -16.57 -3.28
CA TYR A 311 -40.72 -17.85 -2.89
C TYR A 311 -42.19 -17.66 -2.56
#